data_AF-A0AAD8NUS1-F1
#
_entry.id   AF-A0AAD8NUS1-F1
#
_cell.length_a   1.000
_cell.length_b   1.000
_cell.length_c   1.000
_cell.angle_alpha   90.00
_cell.angle_beta   90.00
_cell.angle_gamma   90.00
#
_symmetry.space_group_name_H-M   'P 1'
#
loop_
_entity.id
_entity.type
_entity.pdbx_description
1 polymer ?
#
loop_
_entity_poly.entity_id
_entity_poly.type
_entity_poly.pdbx_seq_one_letter_code
_entity_poly.pdbx_strand_id
1 'polypeptide(L)'
;MHDVGAKWVQTFLKENQSLAFRLGYHSAPSMRQLHLHVISQDFDSKHLKNKKHWNSFNSPFFRDSVDVIQEITEEGRPTLNEDEKFMSMELRCNRCRSAHPNIPRLKSHLLICKSHFLPIYCSMHQTKTIRIASLNLSNALVFKPLFYLI
;
A
#
# COMPACT_ATOMS: atom_id res chain seq x y z
N MET A 1 -5.31 12.14 -6.56
CA MET A 1 -5.20 11.65 -5.15
C MET A 1 -3.78 11.25 -4.80
N HIS A 2 -3.04 10.57 -5.68
CA HIS A 2 -1.65 10.15 -5.43
C HIS A 2 -0.74 11.27 -4.93
N ASP A 3 -0.67 12.41 -5.62
CA ASP A 3 0.21 13.53 -5.22
C ASP A 3 -0.08 14.08 -3.83
N VAL A 4 -1.35 14.07 -3.42
CA VAL A 4 -1.75 14.47 -2.06
C VAL A 4 -1.23 13.45 -1.05
N GLY A 5 -1.37 12.15 -1.35
CA GLY A 5 -0.78 11.10 -0.53
C GLY A 5 0.74 11.18 -0.46
N ALA A 6 1.41 11.49 -1.57
CA ALA A 6 2.87 11.64 -1.62
C ALA A 6 3.33 12.81 -0.75
N LYS A 7 2.59 13.93 -0.75
CA LYS A 7 2.84 15.06 0.17
C LYS A 7 2.70 14.63 1.64
N TRP A 8 1.70 13.82 1.98
CA TRP A 8 1.57 13.27 3.33
C TRP A 8 2.75 12.38 3.74
N VAL A 9 3.21 11.52 2.83
CA VAL A 9 4.43 10.73 3.07
C VAL A 9 5.62 11.62 3.39
N GLN A 10 5.84 12.70 2.63
CA GLN A 10 6.93 13.63 2.93
C GLN A 10 6.78 14.29 4.31
N THR A 11 5.55 14.60 4.74
CA THR A 11 5.30 15.11 6.10
C THR A 11 5.67 14.09 7.16
N PHE A 12 5.20 12.84 7.05
CA PHE A 12 5.49 11.79 8.03
C PHE A 12 6.98 11.41 8.07
N LEU A 13 7.67 11.45 6.92
CA LEU A 13 9.11 11.19 6.87
C LEU A 13 9.94 12.27 7.55
N LYS A 14 9.45 13.51 7.66
CA LYS A 14 10.12 14.55 8.47
C LYS A 14 10.07 14.21 9.96
N GLU A 15 9.00 13.57 10.41
CA GLU A 15 8.83 13.14 11.81
C GLU A 15 9.61 11.86 12.10
N ASN A 16 9.61 10.90 11.16
CA ASN A 16 10.34 9.66 11.29
C ASN A 16 10.87 9.16 9.93
N GLN A 17 12.17 9.35 9.70
CA GLN A 17 12.86 8.97 8.46
C GLN A 17 13.06 7.46 8.29
N SER A 18 12.88 6.65 9.35
CA SER A 18 13.05 5.20 9.25
C SER A 18 11.81 4.49 8.68
N LEU A 19 10.69 5.20 8.52
CA LEU A 19 9.46 4.62 7.99
C LEU A 19 9.55 4.47 6.47
N ALA A 20 8.95 3.41 5.98
CA ALA A 20 8.66 3.23 4.56
C ALA A 20 7.15 3.25 4.37
N PHE A 21 6.68 3.80 3.24
CA PHE A 21 5.26 3.96 2.96
C PHE A 21 4.89 3.32 1.62
N ARG A 22 3.64 2.85 1.55
CA ARG A 22 2.97 2.52 0.29
C ARG A 22 1.74 3.38 0.13
N LEU A 23 1.41 3.67 -1.12
CA LEU A 23 0.20 4.37 -1.50
C LEU A 23 -0.58 3.49 -2.45
N GLY A 24 -1.83 3.19 -2.14
CA GLY A 24 -2.59 2.27 -2.96
C GLY A 24 -4.06 2.12 -2.59
N TYR A 25 -4.70 1.19 -3.27
CA TYR A 25 -6.13 0.93 -3.19
C TYR A 25 -6.37 -0.55 -2.89
N HIS A 26 -7.48 -0.85 -2.24
CA HIS A 26 -7.97 -2.22 -2.21
C HIS A 26 -8.66 -2.56 -3.54
N SER A 27 -8.38 -3.74 -4.10
CA SER A 27 -8.98 -4.20 -5.36
C SER A 27 -10.50 -4.26 -5.31
N ALA A 28 -11.06 -4.62 -4.15
CA ALA A 28 -12.48 -4.48 -3.85
C ALA A 28 -12.65 -3.50 -2.67
N PRO A 29 -13.34 -2.36 -2.86
CA PRO A 29 -13.44 -1.34 -1.83
C PRO A 29 -14.42 -1.78 -0.72
N SER A 30 -14.06 -1.53 0.54
CA SER A 30 -14.95 -1.75 1.69
C SER A 30 -15.97 -0.62 1.89
N MET A 31 -15.76 0.51 1.21
CA MET A 31 -16.60 1.71 1.29
C MET A 31 -16.96 2.18 -0.11
N ARG A 32 -18.10 2.85 -0.27
CA ARG A 32 -18.56 3.33 -1.59
C ARG A 32 -17.65 4.40 -2.20
N GLN A 33 -17.06 5.26 -1.40
CA GLN A 33 -16.16 6.30 -1.90
C GLN A 33 -14.77 5.74 -2.20
N LEU A 34 -14.18 6.19 -3.31
CA LEU A 34 -12.77 5.96 -3.61
C LEU A 34 -11.90 6.56 -2.49
N HIS A 35 -11.04 5.72 -1.92
CA HIS A 35 -10.13 6.13 -0.86
C HIS A 35 -8.73 5.60 -1.16
N LEU A 36 -7.75 6.50 -1.14
CA LEU A 36 -6.34 6.17 -1.26
C LEU A 36 -5.82 5.87 0.14
N HIS A 37 -5.21 4.70 0.31
CA HIS A 37 -4.44 4.40 1.51
C HIS A 37 -3.05 5.02 1.41
N VAL A 38 -2.62 5.69 2.47
CA VAL A 38 -1.23 6.07 2.72
C VAL A 38 -0.82 5.30 3.96
N ILE A 39 -0.03 4.24 3.80
CA ILE A 39 0.19 3.25 4.86
C ILE A 39 1.68 2.97 5.06
N SER A 40 2.12 3.08 6.32
CA SER A 40 3.48 2.75 6.71
C SER A 40 3.69 1.22 6.72
N GLN A 41 4.90 0.77 6.41
CA GLN A 41 5.24 -0.63 6.18
C GLN A 41 5.77 -1.37 7.42
N ASP A 42 5.82 -0.69 8.57
CA ASP A 42 6.09 -1.27 9.88
C ASP A 42 4.88 -2.04 10.45
N PHE A 43 3.66 -1.60 10.14
CA PHE A 43 2.40 -2.17 10.61
C PHE A 43 2.33 -2.32 12.16
N ASP A 44 2.99 -1.43 12.91
CA ASP A 44 2.92 -1.40 14.36
C ASP A 44 1.67 -0.64 14.84
N SER A 45 0.52 -1.32 14.79
CA SER A 45 -0.76 -0.76 15.25
C SER A 45 -1.53 -1.75 16.12
N LYS A 46 -2.18 -1.24 17.18
CA LYS A 46 -3.12 -2.01 18.01
C LYS A 46 -4.35 -2.51 17.25
N HIS A 47 -4.67 -1.92 16.09
CA HIS A 47 -5.84 -2.29 15.28
C HIS A 47 -5.54 -3.36 14.22
N LEU A 48 -4.27 -3.75 14.04
CA LEU A 48 -3.92 -4.96 13.31
C LEU A 48 -4.28 -6.19 14.17
N LYS A 49 -5.51 -6.70 13.99
CA LYS A 49 -6.12 -7.71 14.86
C LYS A 49 -6.27 -9.09 14.23
N ASN A 50 -6.47 -9.17 12.91
CA ASN A 50 -6.83 -10.42 12.25
C ASN A 50 -6.09 -10.60 10.91
N LYS A 51 -6.15 -11.82 10.38
CA LYS A 51 -5.50 -12.21 9.12
C LYS A 51 -5.98 -11.35 7.94
N LYS A 52 -7.28 -11.01 7.90
CA LYS A 52 -7.88 -10.18 6.85
C LYS A 52 -7.24 -8.79 6.78
N HIS A 53 -7.03 -8.14 7.93
CA HIS A 53 -6.36 -6.82 7.99
C HIS A 53 -4.92 -6.90 7.45
N TRP A 54 -4.17 -7.96 7.77
CA TRP A 54 -2.81 -8.10 7.25
C TRP A 54 -2.81 -8.33 5.73
N ASN A 55 -3.60 -9.30 5.28
CA ASN A 55 -3.63 -9.72 3.89
C ASN A 55 -4.23 -8.66 2.96
N SER A 56 -5.14 -7.80 3.45
CA SER A 56 -5.70 -6.71 2.64
C SER A 56 -4.63 -5.71 2.19
N PHE A 57 -3.52 -5.57 2.94
CA PHE A 57 -2.41 -4.68 2.59
C PHE A 57 -1.18 -5.42 2.04
N ASN A 58 -1.00 -6.71 2.36
CA ASN A 58 0.23 -7.47 2.07
C ASN A 58 0.04 -8.63 1.07
N SER A 59 -0.98 -8.52 0.22
CA SER A 59 -1.25 -9.42 -0.91
C SER A 59 -1.55 -8.61 -2.18
N PRO A 60 -1.70 -9.26 -3.35
CA PRO A 60 -2.15 -8.58 -4.59
C PRO A 60 -3.51 -7.88 -4.49
N PHE A 61 -4.25 -8.07 -3.39
CA PHE A 61 -5.45 -7.30 -3.08
C PHE A 61 -5.16 -5.80 -2.84
N PHE A 62 -3.94 -5.45 -2.42
CA PHE A 62 -3.52 -4.06 -2.33
C PHE A 62 -2.79 -3.65 -3.61
N ARG A 63 -3.40 -2.76 -4.37
CA ARG A 63 -2.94 -2.27 -5.67
C ARG A 63 -2.17 -0.98 -5.47
N ASP A 64 -0.89 -0.95 -5.82
CA ASP A 64 -0.10 0.26 -5.71
C ASP A 64 -0.63 1.34 -6.66
N SER A 65 -0.70 2.56 -6.15
CA SER A 65 -1.39 3.67 -6.84
C SER A 65 -0.71 4.08 -8.14
N VAL A 66 0.61 3.86 -8.27
CA VAL A 66 1.35 4.12 -9.51
C VAL A 66 0.91 3.15 -10.60
N ASP A 67 0.83 1.86 -10.27
CA ASP A 67 0.40 0.81 -11.21
C ASP A 67 -1.05 1.04 -11.66
N VAL A 68 -1.95 1.39 -10.73
CA VAL A 68 -3.35 1.71 -11.06
C VAL A 68 -3.45 2.93 -11.98
N ILE A 69 -2.63 3.96 -11.76
CA ILE A 69 -2.60 5.14 -12.65
C ILE A 69 -2.12 4.74 -14.05
N GLN A 70 -1.10 3.89 -14.13
CA GLN A 70 -0.58 3.39 -15.40
C GLN A 70 -1.63 2.59 -16.16
N GLU A 71 -2.29 1.62 -15.51
CA GLU A 71 -3.37 0.81 -16.12
C GLU A 71 -4.50 1.68 -16.66
N ILE A 72 -4.94 2.69 -15.89
CA ILE A 72 -5.97 3.62 -16.34
C ILE A 72 -5.49 4.45 -17.55
N THR A 73 -4.22 4.83 -17.58
CA THR A 73 -3.64 5.62 -18.67
C THR A 73 -3.53 4.81 -19.96
N GLU A 74 -3.16 3.53 -19.86
CA GLU A 74 -2.93 2.65 -21.00
C GLU A 74 -4.21 1.95 -21.49
N GLU A 75 -5.06 1.49 -20.58
CA GLU A 75 -6.22 0.64 -20.88
C GLU A 75 -7.57 1.35 -20.67
N GLY A 76 -7.57 2.55 -20.08
CA GLY A 76 -8.78 3.32 -19.77
C GLY A 76 -9.57 2.82 -18.56
N ARG A 77 -9.10 1.75 -17.90
CA ARG A 77 -9.74 1.16 -16.70
C ARG A 77 -8.72 0.44 -15.83
N PRO A 78 -8.94 0.34 -14.50
CA PRO A 78 -8.09 -0.47 -13.64
C PRO A 78 -8.45 -1.96 -13.77
N THR A 79 -7.47 -2.84 -13.57
CA THR A 79 -7.75 -4.26 -13.35
C THR A 79 -8.34 -4.47 -11.96
N LEU A 80 -9.56 -5.03 -11.91
CA LEU A 80 -10.22 -5.41 -10.67
C LEU A 80 -9.98 -6.90 -10.40
N ASN A 81 -9.53 -7.21 -9.19
CA ASN A 81 -9.39 -8.59 -8.75
C ASN A 81 -10.13 -8.78 -7.42
N GLU A 82 -11.27 -9.45 -7.50
CA GLU A 82 -12.17 -9.70 -6.39
C GLU A 82 -11.91 -11.07 -5.73
N ASP A 83 -10.79 -11.74 -6.02
CA ASP A 83 -10.53 -13.06 -5.47
C ASP A 83 -10.38 -13.00 -3.94
N GLU A 84 -11.45 -13.39 -3.24
CA GLU A 84 -11.50 -13.43 -1.78
C GLU A 84 -10.43 -14.35 -1.17
N LYS A 85 -9.83 -15.25 -1.96
CA LYS A 85 -8.72 -16.11 -1.52
C LYS A 85 -7.52 -15.31 -1.02
N PHE A 86 -7.32 -14.07 -1.48
CA PHE A 86 -6.26 -13.22 -0.92
C PHE A 86 -6.39 -13.03 0.59
N MET A 87 -7.62 -12.99 1.12
CA MET A 87 -7.87 -12.81 2.54
C MET A 87 -7.56 -14.05 3.38
N SER A 88 -7.56 -15.23 2.79
CA SER A 88 -7.27 -16.50 3.46
C SER A 88 -5.82 -16.96 3.33
N MET A 89 -5.01 -16.29 2.48
CA MET A 89 -3.59 -16.58 2.29
C MET A 89 -2.81 -16.72 3.60
N GLU A 90 -1.74 -17.50 3.54
CA GLU A 90 -0.78 -17.65 4.63
C GLU A 90 -0.20 -16.31 5.06
N LEU A 91 -0.11 -16.08 6.37
CA LEU A 91 0.46 -14.86 6.92
C LEU A 91 1.97 -14.84 6.69
N ARG A 92 2.41 -13.99 5.76
CA ARG A 92 3.82 -13.84 5.44
C ARG A 92 4.32 -12.45 5.78
N CYS A 93 5.52 -12.37 6.35
CA CYS A 93 6.21 -11.10 6.58
C CYS A 93 6.37 -10.33 5.26
N ASN A 94 6.15 -9.02 5.28
CA ASN A 94 6.31 -8.14 4.11
C ASN A 94 7.77 -7.84 3.75
N ARG A 95 8.73 -8.27 4.59
CA ARG A 95 10.17 -8.12 4.38
C ARG A 95 10.83 -9.43 3.97
N CYS A 96 10.83 -10.44 4.84
CA CYS A 96 11.55 -11.70 4.61
C CYS A 96 10.68 -12.85 4.08
N ARG A 97 9.37 -12.64 3.94
CA ARG A 97 8.39 -13.65 3.48
C ARG A 97 8.24 -14.90 4.35
N SER A 98 8.81 -14.93 5.55
CA SER A 98 8.59 -16.02 6.51
C SER A 98 7.10 -16.16 6.83
N ALA A 99 6.65 -17.40 6.91
CA ALA A 99 5.28 -17.73 7.31
C ALA A 99 5.11 -17.65 8.83
N HIS A 100 3.94 -17.21 9.26
CA HIS A 100 3.56 -17.12 10.67
C HIS A 100 2.19 -17.73 10.91
N PRO A 101 1.99 -18.44 12.03
CA PRO A 101 0.72 -19.14 12.28
C PRO A 101 -0.42 -18.20 12.69
N ASN A 102 -0.11 -17.03 13.25
CA ASN A 102 -1.10 -16.08 13.75
C ASN A 102 -0.53 -14.64 13.83
N ILE A 103 -1.44 -13.67 13.99
CA ILE A 103 -1.10 -12.23 14.06
C ILE A 103 -0.14 -11.91 15.21
N PRO A 104 -0.30 -12.40 16.46
CA PRO A 104 0.65 -12.11 17.54
C PRO A 104 2.09 -12.52 17.22
N ARG A 105 2.30 -13.71 16.63
CA ARG A 105 3.62 -14.18 16.20
C ARG A 105 4.19 -13.32 15.06
N LEU A 106 3.35 -12.91 14.12
CA LEU A 106 3.76 -12.01 13.05
C LEU A 106 4.16 -10.64 13.59
N LYS A 107 3.37 -10.02 14.47
CA LYS A 107 3.70 -8.71 15.07
C LYS A 107 5.01 -8.76 15.84
N SER A 108 5.22 -9.81 16.63
CA SER A 108 6.49 -10.03 17.33
C SER A 108 7.67 -10.13 16.37
N HIS A 109 7.47 -10.77 15.21
CA HIS A 109 8.49 -10.86 14.17
C HIS A 109 8.78 -9.52 13.49
N LEU A 110 7.75 -8.71 13.17
CA LEU A 110 7.93 -7.42 12.50
C LEU A 110 8.83 -6.46 13.28
N LEU A 111 8.77 -6.49 14.61
CA LEU A 111 9.60 -5.67 15.50
C LEU A 111 11.10 -5.97 15.40
N ILE A 112 11.47 -7.22 15.08
CA ILE A 112 12.87 -7.68 15.04
C ILE A 112 13.37 -7.97 13.62
N CYS A 113 12.50 -7.97 12.62
CA CYS A 113 12.84 -8.33 11.25
C CYS A 113 13.68 -7.24 10.58
N LYS A 114 14.97 -7.54 10.36
CA LYS A 114 15.94 -6.65 9.71
C LYS A 114 16.05 -6.84 8.19
N SER A 115 15.25 -7.74 7.61
CA SER A 115 15.23 -7.93 6.16
C SER A 115 14.73 -6.65 5.47
N HIS A 116 15.21 -6.40 4.26
CA HIS A 116 14.73 -5.28 3.46
C HIS A 116 13.30 -5.55 2.98
N PHE A 117 12.55 -4.48 2.72
CA PHE A 117 11.32 -4.58 1.95
C PHE A 117 11.68 -5.12 0.57
N LEU A 118 10.99 -6.17 0.13
CA LEU A 118 11.15 -6.61 -1.24
C LEU A 118 10.70 -5.48 -2.17
N PRO A 119 11.35 -5.32 -3.35
CA PRO A 119 10.75 -4.54 -4.41
C PRO A 119 9.37 -5.17 -4.68
N ILE A 120 8.33 -4.44 -4.34
CA ILE A 120 6.96 -4.92 -4.42
C ILE A 120 6.72 -5.24 -5.88
N TYR A 121 6.19 -6.45 -6.12
CA TYR A 121 5.87 -7.03 -7.42
C TYR A 121 5.58 -5.97 -8.50
N CYS A 122 6.61 -5.59 -9.26
CA CYS A 122 6.41 -5.11 -10.62
C CYS A 122 6.02 -6.35 -11.42
N SER A 123 4.71 -6.65 -11.49
CA SER A 123 4.26 -7.70 -12.39
C SER A 123 4.44 -7.17 -13.81
N MET A 124 5.52 -7.62 -14.43
CA MET A 124 5.68 -7.69 -15.88
C MET A 124 5.37 -6.39 -16.62
N HIS A 125 6.33 -5.47 -16.68
CA HIS A 125 6.94 -5.08 -17.96
C HIS A 125 8.24 -4.35 -17.64
N GLN A 126 9.36 -4.89 -18.13
CA GLN A 126 10.62 -4.15 -18.20
C GLN A 126 10.35 -2.85 -18.97
N THR A 127 10.56 -1.69 -18.34
CA THR A 127 11.42 -0.62 -18.89
C THR A 127 11.49 0.60 -17.95
N LYS A 128 12.74 1.02 -17.73
CA LYS A 128 13.20 2.39 -17.48
C LYS A 128 12.87 3.03 -16.13
N THR A 129 13.93 3.08 -15.32
CA THR A 129 14.37 4.24 -14.53
C THR A 129 13.67 5.54 -14.90
N ILE A 130 12.76 6.03 -14.06
CA ILE A 130 12.25 7.40 -14.16
C ILE A 130 12.94 8.23 -13.08
N ARG A 131 13.93 9.01 -13.53
CA ARG A 131 14.31 10.27 -12.89
C ARG A 131 13.07 11.16 -12.90
N ILE A 132 12.58 11.53 -11.72
CA ILE A 132 11.46 12.46 -11.58
C ILE A 132 11.95 13.84 -12.03
N ALA A 133 11.60 14.22 -13.26
CA ALA A 133 11.64 15.61 -13.72
C ALA A 133 10.29 16.25 -13.40
N SER A 134 10.37 17.41 -12.75
CA SER A 134 9.26 18.22 -12.26
C SER A 134 8.21 18.50 -13.35
N LEU A 135 6.94 18.21 -13.05
CA LEU A 135 5.82 18.81 -13.78
C LEU A 135 4.83 19.42 -12.78
N ASN A 136 4.80 20.75 -12.81
CA ASN A 136 3.76 21.59 -12.23
C ASN A 136 2.43 21.30 -12.92
N LEU A 137 1.40 20.95 -12.17
CA LEU A 137 0.02 21.15 -12.59
C LEU A 137 -0.81 21.68 -11.41
N SER A 138 -0.96 23.00 -11.45
CA SER A 138 -2.02 23.77 -10.81
C SER A 138 -3.38 23.31 -11.36
N ASN A 139 -4.24 22.79 -10.50
CA ASN A 139 -5.64 23.22 -10.37
C ASN A 139 -6.31 22.48 -9.22
N ALA A 140 -6.82 23.28 -8.28
CA ALA A 140 -7.46 22.83 -7.05
C ALA A 140 -8.93 22.50 -7.31
N LEU A 141 -9.35 21.30 -6.92
CA LEU A 141 -10.72 21.04 -6.49
C LEU A 141 -10.65 20.35 -5.14
N VAL A 142 -11.08 21.10 -4.12
CA VAL A 142 -11.07 20.70 -2.72
C VAL A 142 -12.19 19.68 -2.49
N PHE A 143 -11.84 18.41 -2.44
CA PHE A 143 -12.68 17.39 -1.81
C PHE A 143 -12.05 17.01 -0.47
N LYS A 144 -12.78 17.31 0.61
CA LYS A 144 -12.42 16.98 1.99
C LYS A 144 -12.25 15.45 2.13
N PRO A 145 -11.05 14.93 2.49
CA PRO A 145 -10.91 13.52 2.79
C PRO A 145 -11.27 13.27 4.26
N LEU A 146 -12.23 12.38 4.48
CA LEU A 146 -12.46 11.78 5.79
C LEU A 146 -11.41 10.68 5.98
N PHE A 147 -10.35 10.96 6.72
CA PHE A 147 -9.32 9.99 7.05
C PHE A 147 -9.77 9.14 8.23
N TYR A 148 -9.91 7.83 8.03
CA TYR A 148 -9.85 6.85 9.13
C TYR A 148 -8.48 6.17 9.06
N LEU A 149 -7.59 6.54 9.98
CA LEU A 149 -6.46 5.67 10.34
C LEU A 149 -7.05 4.43 11.02
N ILE A 150 -6.68 3.25 10.50
CA ILE A 150 -6.83 1.97 11.22
C ILE A 150 -5.44 1.61 11.73
#